data_AF-A0A0Q5NK63-F1
#
_entry.id   AF-A0A0Q5NK63-F1
#
_cell.length_a   1.000
_cell.length_b   1.000
_cell.length_c   1.000
_cell.angle_alpha   90.00
_cell.angle_beta   90.00
_cell.angle_gamma   90.00
#
_symmetry.space_group_name_H-M   'P 1'
#
loop_
_entity.id
_entity.type
_entity.pdbx_description
1 polymer ?
#
loop_
_entity_poly.entity_id
_entity_poly.type
_entity_poly.pdbx_seq_one_letter_code
_entity_poly.pdbx_strand_id
1 'polypeptide(L)' 'MQHPEDFLIDKFYRFEGTSDPEDESILYAISSTDGKIKGLLVDGYGTSADYSIEETIKKIKTRAK' A
#
# COMPACT_ATOMS: atom_id res chain seq x y z
N MET A 1 -18.45 -9.11 -3.31
CA MET A 1 -17.40 -8.39 -4.06
C MET A 1 -16.80 -7.41 -3.06
N GLN A 2 -15.51 -7.52 -2.74
CA GLN A 2 -14.86 -6.58 -1.82
C GLN A 2 -14.32 -5.44 -2.69
N HIS A 3 -14.74 -4.20 -2.40
CA HIS A 3 -14.31 -3.05 -3.16
C HIS A 3 -13.11 -2.40 -2.46
N PRO A 4 -12.12 -1.87 -3.20
CA PRO A 4 -10.96 -1.21 -2.59
C PRO A 4 -11.35 -0.02 -1.71
N GLU A 5 -12.49 0.62 -1.96
CA GLU A 5 -13.05 1.71 -1.14
C GLU A 5 -13.46 1.29 0.28
N ASP A 6 -13.64 -0.02 0.54
CA ASP A 6 -13.93 -0.56 1.87
C ASP A 6 -12.68 -0.62 2.76
N PHE A 7 -11.51 -0.31 2.20
CA PHE A 7 -10.23 -0.34 2.90
C PHE A 7 -9.72 1.08 3.14
N LEU A 8 -8.86 1.18 4.15
CA LEU A 8 -8.16 2.39 4.55
C LEU A 8 -6.68 2.06 4.69
N ILE A 9 -5.82 2.97 4.25
CA ILE A 9 -4.38 2.88 4.54
C ILE A 9 -4.17 3.45 5.93
N ASP A 10 -3.79 2.61 6.88
CA ASP A 10 -3.43 3.03 8.22
C ASP A 10 -1.97 3.52 8.27
N LYS A 11 -1.07 2.81 7.59
CA LYS A 11 0.37 3.14 7.52
C LYS A 11 0.99 2.68 6.22
N PHE A 12 2.10 3.29 5.84
CA PHE A 12 2.98 2.79 4.79
C PHE A 12 4.43 2.85 5.26
N TYR A 13 5.23 1.91 4.78
CA TYR A 13 6.65 1.77 5.09
C TYR A 13 7.40 1.57 3.78
N ARG A 14 8.29 2.51 3.44
CA ARG A 14 9.20 2.38 2.31
C ARG A 14 10.50 1.77 2.80
N PHE A 15 10.97 0.78 2.06
CA PHE A 15 12.24 0.12 2.25
C PHE A 15 13.10 0.45 1.04
N GLU A 16 14.21 1.13 1.28
CA GLU A 16 15.23 1.40 0.26
C GLU A 16 16.37 0.42 0.54
N GLY A 17 16.62 -0.50 -0.39
CA GLY A 17 17.78 -1.39 -0.28
C GLY A 17 19.06 -0.57 -0.28
N THR A 18 19.95 -0.80 0.69
CA THR A 18 21.27 -0.12 0.75
C THR A 18 22.21 -0.47 -0.41
N SER A 19 21.84 -1.46 -1.23
CA SER A 19 22.72 -2.05 -2.23
C SER A 19 22.36 -1.68 -3.67
N ASP A 20 21.08 -1.47 -3.97
CA ASP A 20 20.60 -1.12 -5.31
C ASP A 20 19.41 -0.16 -5.23
N PRO A 21 19.49 1.04 -5.83
CA PRO A 21 18.38 2.00 -5.88
C PRO A 21 17.20 1.52 -6.73
N GLU A 22 17.36 0.39 -7.41
CA GLU A 22 16.34 -0.32 -8.18
C GLU A 22 15.55 -1.34 -7.34
N ASP A 23 16.03 -1.67 -6.14
CA ASP A 23 15.38 -2.56 -5.17
C ASP A 23 14.74 -1.75 -4.04
N GLU A 24 13.89 -0.80 -4.41
CA GLU A 24 13.01 -0.13 -3.46
C GLU A 24 11.69 -0.90 -3.37
N SER A 25 11.17 -1.07 -2.16
CA SER A 25 9.88 -1.72 -1.89
C SER A 25 9.05 -0.85 -0.96
N ILE A 26 7.73 -0.94 -1.06
CA ILE A 26 6.80 -0.24 -0.19
C ILE A 26 5.75 -1.22 0.36
N LEU A 27 5.48 -1.10 1.66
CA LEU A 27 4.52 -1.92 2.38
C LEU A 27 3.42 -1.01 2.93
N TYR A 28 2.19 -1.23 2.47
CA TYR A 28 1.00 -0.56 2.94
C TYR A 28 0.25 -1.46 3.92
N ALA A 29 0.10 -0.98 5.16
CA ALA A 29 -0.81 -1.56 6.13
C ALA A 29 -2.21 -1.02 5.88
N ILE A 30 -3.11 -1.89 5.47
CA ILE A 30 -4.50 -1.56 5.18
C ILE A 30 -5.43 -2.23 6.19
N SER A 31 -6.52 -1.58 6.52
CA SER A 31 -7.62 -2.18 7.26
C SER A 31 -8.96 -1.82 6.65
N SER A 32 -9.96 -2.67 6.84
CA SER A 32 -11.32 -2.33 6.44
C SER A 32 -11.84 -1.17 7.29
N THR A 33 -12.72 -0.35 6.72
CA THR A 33 -13.39 0.77 7.39
C THR A 33 -14.10 0.35 8.68
N ASP A 34 -14.58 -0.89 8.76
CA ASP A 34 -15.23 -1.49 9.94
C ASP A 34 -14.23 -2.11 10.94
N GLY A 35 -12.93 -2.10 10.63
CA GLY A 35 -11.84 -2.57 11.49
C GLY A 35 -11.73 -4.10 11.65
N LYS A 36 -12.64 -4.87 11.06
CA LYS A 36 -12.68 -6.34 11.15
C LYS A 36 -11.63 -7.05 10.30
N ILE A 37 -11.24 -6.44 9.18
CA ILE A 37 -10.26 -7.01 8.24
C ILE A 37 -9.01 -6.15 8.28
N LYS A 38 -7.85 -6.78 8.36
CA LYS A 38 -6.55 -6.14 8.24
C LYS A 38 -5.73 -6.90 7.22
N GLY A 39 -5.00 -6.16 6.39
CA GLY A 39 -4.16 -6.69 5.34
C GLY A 39 -2.85 -5.92 5.25
N LEU A 40 -1.87 -6.58 4.66
CA LEU A 40 -0.61 -5.95 4.27
C LEU A 40 -0.49 -6.09 2.76
N LEU A 41 -0.16 -4.99 2.10
CA LEU A 41 0.07 -4.95 0.67
C LEU A 41 1.52 -4.54 0.43
N VAL A 42 2.27 -5.35 -0.30
CA VAL A 42 3.68 -5.11 -0.60
C VAL A 42 3.81 -4.90 -2.09
N ASP A 43 4.57 -3.88 -2.47
CA ASP A 43 4.83 -3.50 -3.85
C ASP A 43 6.28 -3.05 -4.03
N GLY A 44 6.75 -3.00 -5.26
CA GLY A 44 7.98 -2.28 -5.60
C GLY A 44 7.76 -0.77 -5.48
N TYR A 45 8.83 -0.02 -5.29
CA TYR A 45 8.78 1.44 -5.24
C TYR A 45 9.72 2.03 -6.31
N GLY A 46 9.34 3.16 -6.88
CA GLY A 46 10.11 3.77 -7.98
C GLY A 46 9.99 2.94 -9.27
N THR A 47 11.13 2.48 -9.80
CA THR A 47 11.20 1.81 -11.11
C THR A 47 10.58 0.42 -11.12
N SER A 48 10.48 -0.22 -9.95
CA SER A 48 9.88 -1.54 -9.74
C SER A 48 8.41 -1.47 -9.31
N ALA A 49 7.82 -0.27 -9.22
CA ALA A 49 6.43 -0.10 -8.79
C ALA A 49 5.44 -0.65 -9.80
N ASP A 50 4.43 -1.38 -9.31
CA ASP A 50 3.34 -1.86 -10.15
C ASP A 50 2.27 -0.78 -10.32
N TYR A 51 2.05 -0.36 -11.56
CA TYR A 51 1.08 0.68 -11.90
C TYR A 51 -0.36 0.32 -11.45
N SER A 52 -0.71 -0.96 -11.43
CA SER A 52 -2.04 -1.43 -11.01
C SER A 52 -2.22 -1.28 -9.50
N ILE A 53 -1.15 -1.50 -8.73
CA ILE A 53 -1.14 -1.27 -7.29
C ILE A 53 -1.22 0.21 -6.98
N GLU A 54 -0.46 1.06 -7.69
CA GLU A 54 -0.53 2.52 -7.51
C GLU A 54 -1.95 3.07 -7.76
N GLU A 55 -2.63 2.61 -8.81
CA GLU A 55 -4.02 2.97 -9.09
C GLU A 55 -4.97 2.54 -7.97
N THR A 56 -4.73 1.36 -7.40
CA THR A 56 -5.54 0.82 -6.31
C THR A 56 -5.33 1.67 -5.05
N ILE A 57 -4.09 1.94 -4.68
CA ILE A 57 -3.72 2.75 -3.52
C ILE A 57 -4.24 4.19 -3.65
N LYS A 58 -4.25 4.78 -4.86
CA LYS A 58 -4.88 6.09 -5.12
C LYS A 58 -6.39 6.10 -4.90
N LYS A 59 -7.06 4.96 -5.08
CA LYS A 59 -8.52 4.82 -4.86
C LYS A 59 -8.85 4.57 -3.39
N ILE A 60 -7.91 4.03 -2.61
CA ILE A 60 -8.06 3.78 -1.17
C ILE A 60 -7.84 5.09 -0.41
N LYS A 61 -8.67 5.36 0.61
CA LYS A 61 -8.50 6.55 1.46
C LYS A 61 -7.46 6.31 2.54
N THR A 62 -6.63 7.30 2.82
CA THR A 62 -5.75 7.28 3.99
C THR A 62 -6.57 7.57 5.24
N ARG A 63 -6.34 6.81 6.32
CA ARG A 63 -6.98 7.08 7.60
C ARG A 63 -6.41 8.39 8.16
N ALA A 64 -7.17 9.47 8.06
CA ALA A 64 -6.84 10.73 8.72
C ALA A 64 -6.83 10.47 10.24
N LYS A 65 -5.73 10.86 10.89
CA LYS A 65 -5.53 10.69 12.33
C LYS A 65 -6.45 11.60 13.14
#